data_AF-M3BLJ6-F1
#
_entry.id   AF-M3BLJ6-F1
#
_cell.length_a   1.000
_cell.length_b   1.000
_cell.length_c   1.000
_cell.angle_alpha   90.00
_cell.angle_beta   90.00
_cell.angle_gamma   90.00
#
_symmetry.space_group_name_H-M   'P 1'
#
loop_
_entity.id
_entity.type
_entity.pdbx_description
1 polymer ?
#
loop_
_entity_poly.entity_id
_entity_poly.type
_entity_poly.pdbx_seq_one_letter_code
_entity_poly.pdbx_strand_id
1 'polypeptide(L)'
;MPLTPPAPTPAPTTMRAVSVDGPGGPDVLKIVEAPRPRPGRGEVLVRRVVLDRVFPLAEAAAAHRLGETGRTTGKIVLSVAS
;
A
#
# COMPACT_ATOMS: atom_id res chain seq x y z
N MET A 1 -11.14 -42.94 8.57
CA MET A 1 -11.02 -41.65 9.29
C MET A 1 -10.88 -40.54 8.27
N PRO A 2 -11.82 -39.59 8.14
CA PRO A 2 -11.56 -38.40 7.38
C PRO A 2 -10.58 -37.52 8.16
N LEU A 3 -9.50 -37.06 7.51
CA LEU A 3 -8.60 -36.05 8.04
C LEU A 3 -9.37 -34.72 8.03
N THR A 4 -9.74 -34.20 9.19
CA THR A 4 -10.29 -32.85 9.29
C THR A 4 -9.24 -31.86 8.80
N PRO A 5 -9.53 -31.02 7.78
CA PRO A 5 -8.60 -29.98 7.36
C PRO A 5 -8.39 -28.98 8.51
N PRO A 6 -7.14 -28.51 8.72
CA PRO A 6 -6.87 -27.52 9.77
C PRO A 6 -7.71 -26.26 9.52
N ALA A 7 -8.27 -25.71 10.60
CA ALA A 7 -9.04 -24.48 10.54
C ALA A 7 -8.21 -23.35 9.89
N PRO A 8 -8.82 -22.46 9.09
CA PRO A 8 -8.10 -21.35 8.48
C PRO A 8 -7.50 -20.46 9.58
N THR A 9 -6.20 -20.19 9.49
CA THR A 9 -5.49 -19.31 10.41
C THR A 9 -6.20 -17.95 10.49
N PRO A 10 -6.51 -17.44 11.69
CA PRO A 10 -7.14 -16.13 11.81
C PRO A 10 -6.25 -15.08 11.17
N ALA A 11 -6.83 -14.25 10.31
CA ALA A 11 -6.09 -13.19 9.65
C ALA A 11 -5.53 -12.21 10.69
N PRO A 12 -4.32 -11.66 10.47
CA PRO A 12 -3.74 -10.69 11.40
C PRO A 12 -4.66 -9.47 11.53
N THR A 13 -4.88 -9.05 12.78
CA THR A 13 -5.72 -7.89 13.14
C THR A 13 -5.00 -6.57 12.84
N THR A 14 -3.69 -6.64 12.60
CA THR A 14 -2.80 -5.55 12.27
C THR A 14 -2.28 -5.66 10.83
N MET A 15 -1.84 -4.54 10.26
CA MET A 15 -1.16 -4.45 8.97
C MET A 15 0.03 -3.49 9.05
N ARG A 16 1.06 -3.71 8.23
CA ARG A 16 2.14 -2.74 8.05
C ARG A 16 1.63 -1.58 7.20
N ALA A 17 1.78 -0.36 7.69
CA ALA A 17 1.41 0.88 7.02
C ALA A 17 2.60 1.84 6.97
N VAL A 18 2.59 2.75 6.00
CA VAL A 18 3.55 3.87 5.94
C VAL A 18 2.92 5.05 6.69
N SER A 19 3.54 5.52 7.76
CA SER A 19 3.16 6.74 8.49
C SER A 19 4.10 7.89 8.14
N VAL A 20 3.55 9.11 8.13
CA VAL A 20 4.28 10.37 7.97
C VAL A 20 4.17 11.10 9.31
N ASP A 21 5.27 11.22 10.06
CA ASP A 21 5.24 11.76 11.42
C ASP A 21 5.54 13.28 11.48
N GLY A 22 5.40 14.00 10.37
CA GLY A 22 5.59 15.44 10.29
C GLY A 22 5.93 15.92 8.87
N PRO A 23 5.97 17.25 8.63
CA PRO A 23 6.45 17.78 7.37
C PRO A 23 7.94 17.46 7.19
N GLY A 24 8.31 16.83 6.08
CA GLY A 24 9.69 16.47 5.79
C GLY A 24 9.83 15.70 4.48
N GLY A 25 11.08 15.39 4.14
CA GLY A 25 11.43 14.54 3.00
C GLY A 25 11.10 13.07 3.26
N PRO A 26 11.48 12.16 2.35
CA PRO A 26 11.20 10.73 2.48
C PRO A 26 11.69 10.08 3.79
N ASP A 27 12.65 10.68 4.47
CA ASP A 27 13.17 10.21 5.76
C ASP A 27 12.14 10.25 6.91
N VAL A 28 11.04 11.02 6.76
CA VAL A 28 9.96 11.03 7.76
C VAL A 28 8.96 9.88 7.58
N LEU A 29 9.11 9.08 6.52
CA LEU A 29 8.28 7.91 6.26
C LEU A 29 8.74 6.73 7.12
N LYS A 30 7.86 6.25 8.00
CA LYS A 30 8.13 5.09 8.86
C LYS A 30 7.17 3.96 8.56
N ILE A 31 7.68 2.73 8.57
CA ILE A 31 6.83 1.55 8.55
C ILE A 31 6.34 1.27 9.96
N VAL A 32 5.04 1.44 10.18
CA VAL A 32 4.39 1.22 11.46
C VAL A 32 3.42 0.05 11.37
N GLU A 33 3.13 -0.57 12.51
CA GLU A 33 2.07 -1.56 12.62
C GLU A 33 0.77 -0.85 13.02
N ALA A 34 -0.19 -0.86 12.10
CA ALA A 34 -1.47 -0.17 12.22
C ALA A 34 -2.62 -1.18 12.30
N PRO A 35 -3.76 -0.84 12.93
CA PRO A 35 -4.95 -1.68 12.87
C PRO A 35 -5.40 -1.84 11.42
N ARG A 36 -5.88 -3.05 11.08
CA ARG A 36 -6.44 -3.31 9.76
C ARG A 36 -7.65 -2.37 9.52
N PRO A 37 -7.65 -1.57 8.43
CA PRO A 37 -8.71 -0.61 8.17
C PRO A 37 -10.02 -1.34 7.86
N ARG A 38 -11.13 -0.81 8.39
CA ARG A 38 -12.49 -1.29 8.10
C ARG A 38 -13.06 -0.44 6.97
N PRO A 39 -13.37 -1.01 5.79
CA PRO A 39 -13.98 -0.26 4.70
C PRO A 39 -15.31 0.36 5.11
N GLY A 40 -15.52 1.62 4.73
CA GLY A 40 -16.81 2.28 4.80
C GLY A 40 -17.77 1.85 3.68
N ARG A 41 -18.94 2.50 3.61
CA ARG A 41 -19.94 2.22 2.58
C ARG A 41 -19.41 2.62 1.19
N GLY A 42 -19.22 1.63 0.31
CA GLY A 42 -18.68 1.83 -1.04
C GLY A 42 -17.17 1.62 -1.17
N GLU A 43 -16.48 1.28 -0.07
CA GLU A 43 -15.06 0.95 -0.06
C GLU A 43 -14.84 -0.57 -0.03
N VAL A 44 -13.73 -1.04 -0.62
CA VAL A 44 -13.35 -2.46 -0.61
C VAL A 44 -11.95 -2.60 -0.02
N LEU A 45 -11.78 -3.54 0.94
CA LEU A 45 -10.47 -3.84 1.49
C LEU A 45 -9.67 -4.73 0.55
N VAL A 46 -8.61 -4.19 -0.04
CA VAL A 46 -7.75 -4.92 -0.97
C VAL A 46 -6.58 -5.56 -0.23
N ARG A 47 -6.45 -6.89 -0.29
CA ARG A 47 -5.33 -7.63 0.35
C ARG A 47 -4.00 -7.49 -0.39
N ARG A 48 -4.03 -7.29 -1.71
CA ARG A 48 -2.84 -7.24 -2.57
C ARG A 48 -2.97 -6.06 -3.53
N VAL A 49 -2.13 -5.05 -3.36
CA VAL A 49 -2.07 -3.91 -4.27
C VAL A 49 -1.33 -4.35 -5.53
N VAL A 50 -1.94 -4.12 -6.69
CA VAL A 50 -1.24 -4.16 -7.97
C VAL A 50 -0.53 -2.81 -8.13
N LEU A 51 0.79 -2.84 -8.22
CA LEU A 51 1.58 -1.66 -8.54
C LEU A 51 1.57 -1.51 -10.05
N ASP A 52 1.21 -0.32 -10.53
CA ASP A 52 1.26 -0.03 -11.96
C ASP A 52 2.71 0.21 -12.39
N ARG A 53 3.37 1.19 -11.77
CA ARG A 53 4.81 1.47 -11.93
C ARG A 53 5.42 2.03 -10.65
N VAL A 54 6.74 1.86 -10.53
CA VAL A 54 7.56 2.45 -9.47
C VAL A 54 8.53 3.44 -10.12
N PHE A 55 8.54 4.69 -9.66
CA PHE A 55 9.47 5.74 -10.12
C PHE A 55 10.39 6.15 -8.96
N PRO A 56 11.68 6.48 -9.21
CA PRO A 56 12.47 7.18 -8.21
C PRO A 56 11.80 8.51 -7.80
N LEU A 57 11.98 8.94 -6.55
CA LEU A 57 11.45 10.23 -6.07
C LEU A 57 11.91 11.41 -6.96
N ALA A 58 13.14 11.36 -7.47
CA ALA A 58 13.68 12.34 -8.42
C ALA A 58 12.85 12.47 -9.71
N GLU A 59 12.08 11.44 -10.06
CA GLU A 59 11.22 11.37 -11.24
C GLU A 59 9.73 11.59 -10.93
N ALA A 60 9.39 12.17 -9.76
CA ALA A 60 8.00 12.43 -9.35
C ALA A 60 7.18 13.18 -10.41
N ALA A 61 7.79 14.10 -11.17
CA ALA A 61 7.13 14.81 -12.27
C ALA A 61 6.70 13.87 -13.42
N ALA A 62 7.50 12.85 -13.73
CA ALA A 62 7.15 11.84 -14.73
C ALA A 62 6.02 10.92 -14.22
N ALA A 63 6.05 10.56 -12.94
CA ALA A 63 4.98 9.83 -12.28
C ALA A 63 3.65 10.60 -12.33
N HIS A 64 3.68 11.92 -12.09
CA HIS A 64 2.49 12.77 -12.15
C HIS A 64 1.92 12.84 -13.57
N ARG A 65 2.76 13.10 -14.59
CA ARG A 65 2.32 13.08 -16.00
C ARG A 65 1.72 11.75 -16.42
N LEU A 66 2.27 10.63 -15.92
CA LEU A 66 1.69 9.31 -16.19
C LEU A 66 0.30 9.18 -15.53
N GLY A 67 0.15 9.62 -14.28
CA GLY A 67 -1.12 9.64 -13.57
C GLY A 67 -2.21 10.46 -14.26
N GLU A 68 -1.84 11.62 -14.82
CA GLU A 68 -2.75 12.49 -15.58
C GLU A 68 -3.35 11.82 -16.83
N THR A 69 -2.73 10.75 -17.35
CA THR A 69 -3.27 10.02 -18.51
C THR A 69 -4.52 9.19 -18.20
N GLY A 70 -4.85 8.98 -16.92
CA GLY A 70 -6.03 8.22 -16.47
C GLY A 70 -6.02 6.73 -16.82
N ARG A 71 -4.92 6.19 -17.37
CA ARG A 71 -4.78 4.79 -17.80
C ARG A 71 -4.11 3.88 -16.77
N THR A 72 -3.83 4.38 -15.58
CA THR A 72 -3.11 3.64 -14.54
C THR A 72 -4.04 2.60 -13.89
N THR A 73 -3.65 1.33 -13.91
CA THR A 73 -4.37 0.27 -13.19
C THR A 73 -3.65 -0.01 -11.88
N GLY A 74 -4.06 0.68 -10.82
CA GLY A 74 -3.47 0.51 -9.48
C GLY A 74 -2.82 1.78 -8.94
N LYS A 75 -1.91 1.63 -7.98
CA LYS A 75 -1.16 2.76 -7.39
C LYS A 75 0.17 2.93 -8.10
N ILE A 76 0.50 4.17 -8.46
CA ILE A 76 1.89 4.58 -8.77
C ILE A 76 2.62 4.79 -7.44
N VAL A 77 3.80 4.22 -7.31
CA VAL A 77 4.63 4.35 -6.10
C VAL A 77 5.91 5.09 -6.45
N LEU A 78 6.33 6.00 -5.58
CA LEU A 78 7.66 6.60 -5.65
C LEU A 78 8.60 5.83 -4.72
N SER A 79 9.70 5.33 -5.26
CA SER A 79 10.77 4.73 -4.48
C SER A 79 11.73 5.81 -4.01
N VAL A 80 12.16 5.65 -2.76
CA VAL A 80 13.26 6.42 -2.20
C VAL A 80 14.35 5.41 -1.90
N ALA A 81 15.40 5.43 -2.71
CA ALA A 81 16.61 4.69 -2.39
C ALA A 81 17.44 5.57 -1.47
N SER A 82 17.73 5.05 -0.28
CA SER A 82 18.82 5.50 0.59
C SER A 82 20.17 5.24 -0.06
#